data_AF-A0A160MAM8-F1
#
_entry.id   AF-A0A160MAM8-F1
#
_cell.length_a   1.000
_cell.length_b   1.000
_cell.length_c   1.000
_cell.angle_alpha   90.00
_cell.angle_beta   90.00
_cell.angle_gamma   90.00
#
_symmetry.space_group_name_H-M   'P 1'
#
loop_
_entity.id
_entity.type
_entity.pdbx_description
1 polymer ?
#
loop_
_entity_poly.entity_id
_entity_poly.type
_entity_poly.pdbx_seq_one_letter_code
_entity_poly.pdbx_strand_id
1 'polypeptide(L)'
;MYINFGGLTLDAFLIGPLIVKYEWVLVLLSGIVAYFTIANVLRDQKEYKKIFLNVMLNSMLFGFFTYKFSSILFQTENILSSPIGILYFSGGRKGAILGTLLALIYIVMEIKKYKYPFKKWMYGIVYGSVTFMLSYWLFRTLLILLF
;
A
#
# COMPACT_ATOMS: atom_id res chain seq x y z
N MET A 1 22.37 11.41 -2.03
CA MET A 1 22.85 12.59 -1.30
C MET A 1 22.34 12.45 0.12
N TYR A 2 23.23 12.04 1.04
CA TYR A 2 22.87 11.77 2.43
C TYR A 2 22.90 13.07 3.21
N ILE A 3 21.73 13.55 3.67
CA ILE A 3 21.66 14.67 4.60
C ILE A 3 21.63 14.05 5.99
N ASN A 4 22.77 14.13 6.68
CA ASN A 4 22.98 13.63 8.03
C ASN A 4 22.88 14.82 8.99
N PHE A 5 21.79 14.89 9.76
CA PHE A 5 21.69 15.76 10.92
C PHE A 5 21.58 14.89 12.17
N GLY A 6 22.62 14.91 13.00
CA GLY A 6 22.51 14.66 14.44
C GLY A 6 21.94 13.31 14.88
N GLY A 7 22.45 12.18 14.39
CA GLY A 7 22.27 10.88 15.04
C GLY A 7 20.87 10.25 14.97
N LEU A 8 19.90 10.91 14.32
CA LEU A 8 18.61 10.32 13.94
C LEU A 8 18.66 9.98 12.44
N THR A 9 18.92 8.72 12.11
CA THR A 9 18.70 8.25 10.74
C THR A 9 17.19 8.30 10.48
N LEU A 10 16.73 9.34 9.77
CA LEU A 10 15.36 9.59 9.26
C LEU A 10 14.72 8.42 8.48
N ASP A 11 15.41 7.29 8.36
CA ASP A 11 15.01 6.14 7.57
C ASP A 11 14.21 5.10 8.36
N ALA A 12 14.41 4.94 9.68
CA ALA A 12 13.69 3.91 10.44
C ALA A 12 13.70 4.09 11.97
N PHE A 13 12.61 3.63 12.61
CA PHE A 13 12.58 3.37 14.04
C PHE A 13 13.14 1.97 14.32
N LEU A 14 14.13 1.88 15.20
CA LEU A 14 14.63 0.61 15.72
C LEU A 14 13.82 0.25 16.97
N ILE A 15 12.87 -0.69 16.84
CA ILE A 15 12.20 -1.30 17.99
C ILE A 15 12.93 -2.62 18.27
N GLY A 16 14.02 -2.55 19.03
CA GLY A 16 14.90 -3.71 19.27
C GLY A 16 15.57 -4.18 17.96
N PRO A 17 15.48 -5.46 17.57
CA PRO A 17 16.04 -5.96 16.31
C PRO A 17 15.18 -5.61 15.07
N LEU A 18 13.99 -5.03 15.24
CA LEU A 18 13.07 -4.69 14.16
C LEU A 18 13.29 -3.26 13.66
N ILE A 19 13.72 -3.14 12.40
CA ILE A 19 13.89 -1.87 11.69
C ILE A 19 12.58 -1.55 10.97
N VAL A 20 11.79 -0.61 11.50
CA VAL A 20 10.54 -0.16 10.88
C VAL A 20 10.80 1.17 10.16
N LYS A 21 10.75 1.19 8.82
CA LYS A 21 10.97 2.43 8.08
C LYS A 21 9.83 3.42 8.27
N TYR A 22 10.15 4.70 8.44
CA TYR A 22 9.14 5.77 8.56
C TYR A 22 8.20 5.83 7.35
N GLU A 23 8.71 5.51 6.17
CA GLU A 23 7.93 5.45 4.93
C GLU A 23 6.74 4.50 5.03
N TRP A 24 6.88 3.33 5.67
CA TRP A 24 5.77 2.38 5.84
C TRP A 24 4.69 2.91 6.77
N VAL A 25 5.10 3.60 7.84
CA VAL A 25 4.17 4.23 8.79
C VAL A 25 3.40 5.34 8.09
N LEU A 26 4.09 6.17 7.31
CA LEU A 26 3.48 7.24 6.52
C LEU A 26 2.47 6.71 5.50
N VAL A 27 2.82 5.64 4.78
CA VAL A 27 1.93 4.99 3.81
C VAL A 27 0.68 4.42 4.50
N LEU A 28 0.83 3.81 5.68
CA LEU A 28 -0.32 3.31 6.44
C LEU A 28 -1.21 4.46 6.91
N LEU A 29 -0.63 5.52 7.48
CA LEU A 29 -1.40 6.69 7.93
C LEU A 29 -2.13 7.37 6.77
N SER A 30 -1.48 7.59 5.63
CA SER A 30 -2.12 8.18 4.46
C SER A 30 -3.20 7.26 3.87
N GLY A 31 -3.00 5.94 3.94
CA GLY A 31 -4.02 4.94 3.58
C GLY A 31 -5.25 5.02 4.47
N ILE A 32 -5.08 5.17 5.78
CA ILE A 32 -6.17 5.32 6.74
C ILE A 32 -6.96 6.60 6.46
N VAL A 33 -6.27 7.73 6.26
CA VAL A 33 -6.93 9.00 5.92
C VAL A 33 -7.73 8.86 4.63
N ALA A 34 -7.13 8.31 3.56
CA ALA A 34 -7.81 8.09 2.30
C ALA A 34 -9.05 7.19 2.45
N TYR A 35 -8.97 6.13 3.26
CA TYR A 35 -10.11 5.27 3.56
C TYR A 35 -11.26 6.04 4.22
N PHE A 36 -10.98 6.84 5.25
CA PHE A 36 -12.00 7.64 5.94
C PHE A 36 -12.61 8.71 5.01
N THR A 37 -11.79 9.37 4.19
CA THR A 37 -12.28 10.36 3.24
C THR A 37 -13.21 9.73 2.21
N ILE A 38 -12.83 8.61 1.59
CA ILE A 38 -13.69 7.87 0.66
C ILE A 38 -14.97 7.41 1.36
N ALA A 39 -14.86 6.91 2.59
CA ALA A 39 -16.01 6.50 3.38
C ALA A 39 -16.98 7.66 3.68
N ASN A 40 -16.48 8.90 3.78
CA ASN A 40 -17.29 10.09 3.98
C ASN A 40 -17.90 10.61 2.66
N VAL A 41 -17.10 10.69 1.58
CA VAL A 41 -17.54 11.13 0.24
C VAL A 41 -18.64 10.22 -0.32
N LEU A 42 -18.57 8.92 -0.05
CA LEU A 42 -19.53 7.93 -0.54
C LEU A 42 -20.61 7.58 0.49
N ARG A 43 -20.78 8.40 1.54
CA ARG A 43 -21.74 8.18 2.62
C ARG A 43 -23.19 8.02 2.11
N ASP A 44 -23.55 8.75 1.06
CA ASP A 44 -24.91 8.74 0.50
C ASP A 44 -25.19 7.48 -0.34
N GLN A 45 -24.16 6.79 -0.83
CA GLN A 45 -24.28 5.59 -1.65
C GLN A 45 -23.80 4.36 -0.87
N LYS A 46 -24.51 4.00 0.22
CA LYS A 46 -24.11 2.96 1.19
C LYS A 46 -23.69 1.62 0.55
N GLU A 47 -24.43 1.15 -0.45
CA GLU A 47 -24.14 -0.12 -1.14
C GLU A 47 -22.85 -0.03 -1.97
N TYR A 48 -22.74 0.98 -2.83
CA TYR A 48 -21.56 1.23 -3.65
C TYR A 48 -20.32 1.50 -2.79
N LYS A 49 -20.45 2.26 -1.69
CA LYS A 49 -19.39 2.47 -0.70
C LYS A 49 -18.84 1.16 -0.17
N LYS A 50 -19.72 0.25 0.28
CA LYS A 50 -19.31 -1.03 0.86
C LYS A 50 -18.57 -1.88 -0.18
N ILE A 51 -19.09 -1.95 -1.40
CA ILE A 51 -18.46 -2.69 -2.50
C ILE A 51 -17.10 -2.07 -2.85
N PHE A 52 -17.04 -0.76 -3.06
CA PHE A 52 -15.82 -0.05 -3.43
C PHE A 52 -14.72 -0.21 -2.38
N LEU A 53 -15.04 0.02 -1.10
CA LEU A 53 -14.08 -0.14 -0.02
C LEU A 53 -13.60 -1.58 0.13
N ASN A 54 -14.48 -2.57 0.01
CA ASN A 54 -14.10 -3.98 0.02
C ASN A 54 -13.17 -4.32 -1.15
N VAL A 55 -13.48 -3.87 -2.37
CA VAL A 55 -12.63 -4.12 -3.55
C VAL A 55 -11.27 -3.46 -3.38
N MET A 56 -11.21 -2.23 -2.87
CA MET A 56 -9.94 -1.53 -2.62
C MET A 56 -9.11 -2.23 -1.54
N LEU A 57 -9.69 -2.56 -0.39
CA LEU A 57 -8.99 -3.29 0.68
C LEU A 57 -8.53 -4.67 0.23
N ASN A 58 -9.39 -5.43 -0.46
CA ASN A 58 -9.02 -6.73 -0.99
C ASN A 58 -7.90 -6.61 -2.03
N SER A 59 -7.94 -5.62 -2.92
CA SER A 59 -6.88 -5.39 -3.90
C SER A 59 -5.54 -5.05 -3.25
N MET A 60 -5.54 -4.25 -2.18
CA MET A 60 -4.35 -3.93 -1.40
C MET A 60 -3.80 -5.17 -0.70
N LEU A 61 -4.66 -5.97 -0.07
CA LEU A 61 -4.26 -7.22 0.56
C LEU A 61 -3.69 -8.20 -0.47
N PHE A 62 -4.36 -8.39 -1.61
CA PHE A 62 -3.85 -9.22 -2.70
C PHE A 62 -2.48 -8.72 -3.17
N GLY A 63 -2.32 -7.42 -3.44
CA GLY A 63 -1.04 -6.85 -3.84
C GLY A 63 0.06 -7.05 -2.79
N PHE A 64 -0.26 -6.88 -1.51
CA PHE A 64 0.68 -7.08 -0.40
C PHE A 64 1.08 -8.55 -0.22
N PHE A 65 0.10 -9.46 -0.26
CA PHE A 65 0.36 -10.90 -0.21
C PHE A 65 1.18 -11.32 -1.42
N THR A 66 0.80 -10.93 -2.65
CA THR A 66 1.58 -11.22 -3.85
C THR A 66 2.99 -10.65 -3.79
N TYR A 67 3.18 -9.42 -3.29
CA TYR A 67 4.51 -8.85 -3.07
C TYR A 67 5.37 -9.72 -2.15
N LYS A 68 4.79 -10.17 -1.03
CA LYS A 68 5.49 -10.99 -0.05
C LYS A 68 5.75 -12.42 -0.56
N PHE A 69 4.77 -13.03 -1.19
CA PHE A 69 4.87 -14.36 -1.81
C PHE A 69 5.74 -14.37 -3.07
N SER A 70 5.87 -13.24 -3.77
CA SER A 70 6.80 -13.12 -4.90
C SER A 70 8.24 -13.34 -4.45
N SER A 71 8.58 -12.97 -3.21
CA SER A 71 9.88 -13.34 -2.62
C SER A 71 10.17 -14.85 -2.71
N ILE A 72 9.12 -15.67 -2.58
CA ILE A 72 9.20 -17.13 -2.66
C ILE A 72 9.47 -17.61 -4.09
N LEU A 73 8.88 -16.93 -5.09
CA LEU A 73 9.00 -17.29 -6.50
C LEU A 73 10.31 -16.81 -7.15
N PHE A 74 10.88 -15.69 -6.71
CA PHE A 74 12.06 -15.10 -7.36
C PHE A 74 13.40 -15.45 -6.67
N GLN A 75 13.36 -16.06 -5.49
CA GLN A 75 14.56 -16.49 -4.75
C GLN A 75 14.55 -18.01 -4.49
N THR A 76 13.97 -18.78 -5.41
CA THR A 76 13.85 -20.24 -5.32
C THR A 76 15.19 -20.93 -5.03
N GLU A 77 16.30 -20.43 -5.58
CA GLU A 77 17.64 -20.97 -5.37
C GLU A 77 18.10 -20.88 -3.89
N ASN A 78 17.74 -19.82 -3.16
CA ASN A 78 18.11 -19.63 -1.74
C ASN A 78 17.14 -20.32 -0.77
N ILE A 79 15.89 -20.55 -1.19
CA ILE A 79 14.82 -21.12 -0.36
C ILE A 79 14.99 -22.62 -0.16
N LEU A 80 15.50 -23.33 -1.18
CA LEU A 80 15.84 -24.75 -1.08
C LEU A 80 16.96 -25.00 -0.04
N SER A 81 17.85 -24.03 0.18
CA SER A 81 18.95 -24.14 1.15
C SER A 81 18.54 -23.74 2.57
N SER A 82 17.50 -22.92 2.74
CA SER A 82 17.08 -22.42 4.06
C SER A 82 15.59 -22.02 4.10
N PRO A 83 14.69 -22.92 4.53
CA PRO A 83 13.23 -22.65 4.54
C PRO A 83 12.81 -21.50 5.47
N ILE A 84 13.62 -21.17 6.49
CA ILE A 84 13.40 -20.03 7.39
C ILE A 84 13.68 -18.68 6.69
N GLY A 85 14.45 -18.67 5.59
CA GLY A 85 14.76 -17.47 4.83
C GLY A 85 13.54 -16.79 4.20
N ILE A 86 12.43 -17.52 4.03
CA ILE A 86 11.17 -16.99 3.47
C ILE A 86 10.64 -15.80 4.28
N LEU A 87 10.87 -15.77 5.60
CA LEU A 87 10.45 -14.67 6.48
C LEU A 87 11.33 -13.41 6.34
N TYR A 88 12.56 -13.57 5.87
CA TYR A 88 13.58 -12.51 5.78
C TYR A 88 13.75 -11.96 4.36
N PHE A 89 13.46 -12.74 3.33
CA PHE A 89 13.59 -12.30 1.95
C PHE A 89 12.44 -11.37 1.56
N SER A 90 12.76 -10.17 1.10
CA SER A 90 11.80 -9.27 0.46
C SER A 90 11.73 -9.56 -1.04
N GLY A 91 10.53 -9.52 -1.65
CA GLY A 91 10.35 -9.73 -3.10
C GLY A 91 11.04 -8.69 -3.99
N GLY A 92 11.64 -7.66 -3.37
CA GLY A 92 12.39 -6.61 -4.05
C GLY A 92 11.55 -5.90 -5.11
N ARG A 93 12.23 -5.33 -6.11
CA ARG A 93 11.57 -4.55 -7.17
C ARG A 93 10.68 -5.40 -8.08
N LYS A 94 11.03 -6.66 -8.32
CA LYS A 94 10.27 -7.58 -9.18
C LYS A 94 8.96 -8.00 -8.54
N GLY A 95 8.96 -8.30 -7.24
CA GLY A 95 7.74 -8.61 -6.51
C GLY A 95 6.80 -7.43 -6.36
N ALA A 96 7.33 -6.21 -6.27
CA ALA A 96 6.50 -5.01 -6.25
C ALA A 96 5.71 -4.86 -7.55
N ILE A 97 6.37 -5.04 -8.70
CA ILE A 97 5.73 -4.98 -10.02
C ILE A 97 4.62 -6.02 -10.13
N LEU A 98 4.89 -7.27 -9.74
CA LEU A 98 3.87 -8.34 -9.79
C LEU A 98 2.70 -8.11 -8.85
N GLY A 99 2.96 -7.65 -7.63
CA GLY A 99 1.92 -7.30 -6.67
C GLY A 99 1.00 -6.21 -7.22
N THR A 100 1.58 -5.16 -7.82
CA THR A 100 0.80 -4.10 -8.47
C THR A 100 0.00 -4.64 -9.66
N LEU A 101 0.59 -5.49 -10.51
CA LEU A 101 -0.06 -6.04 -11.69
C LEU A 101 -1.26 -6.92 -11.33
N LEU A 102 -1.12 -7.80 -10.33
CA LEU A 102 -2.24 -8.63 -9.85
C LEU A 102 -3.32 -7.81 -9.14
N ALA A 103 -2.95 -6.79 -8.36
CA ALA A 103 -3.93 -5.89 -7.74
C ALA A 103 -4.76 -5.14 -8.81
N LEU A 104 -4.13 -4.68 -9.89
CA LEU A 104 -4.82 -4.05 -11.02
C LEU A 104 -5.76 -5.01 -11.74
N ILE A 105 -5.32 -6.24 -12.00
CA ILE A 105 -6.17 -7.28 -12.61
C ILE A 105 -7.40 -7.53 -11.74
N TYR A 106 -7.22 -7.67 -10.43
CA TYR A 106 -8.32 -7.90 -9.48
C TYR A 106 -9.34 -6.75 -9.52
N ILE A 107 -8.88 -5.49 -9.51
CA ILE A 107 -9.77 -4.32 -9.63
C ILE A 107 -10.56 -4.35 -10.94
N VAL A 108 -9.90 -4.63 -12.07
CA VAL A 108 -10.58 -4.70 -13.39
C VAL A 108 -11.62 -5.82 -13.42
N MET A 109 -11.32 -6.97 -12.83
CA MET A 109 -12.28 -8.08 -12.73
C MET A 109 -13.51 -7.71 -11.90
N GLU A 110 -13.31 -7.06 -10.75
CA GLU A 110 -14.42 -6.63 -9.88
C GLU A 110 -15.26 -5.51 -10.52
N ILE A 111 -14.64 -4.58 -11.24
CA ILE A 111 -15.37 -3.55 -12.02
C ILE A 111 -16.33 -4.22 -13.03
N LYS A 112 -15.86 -5.25 -13.75
CA LYS A 112 -16.69 -5.99 -14.70
C LYS A 112 -17.82 -6.77 -14.02
N LYS A 113 -17.59 -7.28 -12.81
CA LYS A 113 -18.55 -8.09 -12.05
C LYS A 113 -19.73 -7.27 -11.53
N TYR A 114 -19.50 -6.07 -11.00
CA TYR A 114 -20.54 -5.29 -10.32
C TYR A 114 -21.37 -4.37 -11.25
N LYS A 115 -21.09 -4.33 -12.56
CA LYS A 115 -21.84 -3.58 -13.59
C LYS A 115 -22.16 -2.10 -13.30
N TYR A 116 -21.49 -1.47 -12.33
CA TYR A 116 -21.63 -0.03 -12.08
C TYR A 116 -21.02 0.78 -13.22
N PRO A 117 -21.55 2.00 -13.49
CA PRO A 117 -21.00 2.86 -14.53
C PRO A 117 -19.53 3.18 -14.26
N PHE A 118 -18.68 2.99 -15.27
CA PHE A 118 -17.23 3.18 -15.18
C PHE A 118 -16.84 4.56 -14.62
N LYS A 119 -17.66 5.60 -14.89
CA LYS A 119 -17.47 6.95 -14.33
C LYS A 119 -17.45 6.98 -12.80
N LYS A 120 -18.29 6.19 -12.12
CA LYS A 120 -18.31 6.15 -10.64
C LYS A 120 -17.05 5.50 -10.07
N TRP A 121 -16.57 4.43 -10.71
CA TRP A 121 -15.32 3.78 -10.35
C TRP A 121 -14.13 4.71 -10.54
N MET A 122 -14.05 5.38 -11.69
CA MET A 122 -12.97 6.31 -11.98
C MET A 122 -12.97 7.50 -11.01
N TYR A 123 -14.14 8.05 -10.68
CA TYR A 123 -14.27 9.11 -9.68
C TYR A 123 -13.74 8.67 -8.30
N GLY A 124 -14.14 7.48 -7.84
CA GLY A 124 -13.69 6.93 -6.54
C GLY A 124 -12.18 6.66 -6.50
N ILE A 125 -11.62 6.09 -7.56
CA ILE A 125 -10.17 5.81 -7.66
C ILE A 125 -9.39 7.13 -7.68
N VAL A 126 -9.79 8.10 -8.50
CA VAL A 126 -9.10 9.41 -8.58
C VAL A 126 -9.16 10.13 -7.24
N TYR A 127 -10.34 10.22 -6.62
CA TYR A 127 -10.46 10.85 -5.29
C TYR A 127 -9.61 10.15 -4.24
N GLY A 128 -9.60 8.82 -4.24
CA GLY A 128 -8.78 8.03 -3.32
C GLY A 128 -7.29 8.26 -3.52
N SER A 129 -6.80 8.19 -4.76
CA SER A 129 -5.39 8.41 -5.09
C SER A 129 -4.93 9.84 -4.79
N VAL A 130 -5.74 10.85 -5.13
CA VAL A 130 -5.42 12.25 -4.85
C VAL A 130 -5.36 12.51 -3.34
N THR A 131 -6.35 12.02 -2.59
CA THR A 131 -6.38 12.16 -1.13
C THR A 131 -5.19 11.48 -0.48
N PHE A 132 -4.88 10.25 -0.92
CA PHE A 132 -3.72 9.51 -0.43
C PHE A 132 -2.41 10.28 -0.68
N MET A 133 -2.24 10.81 -1.90
CA MET A 133 -1.04 11.53 -2.29
C MET A 133 -0.89 12.84 -1.51
N LEU A 134 -1.96 13.61 -1.35
CA LEU A 134 -1.97 14.83 -0.53
C LEU A 134 -1.67 14.52 0.95
N SER A 135 -2.33 13.52 1.51
CA SER A 135 -2.12 13.11 2.90
C SER A 135 -0.69 12.62 3.15
N TYR A 136 -0.12 11.85 2.22
CA TYR A 136 1.26 11.41 2.31
C TYR A 136 2.25 12.57 2.31
N TRP A 137 2.07 13.54 1.40
CA TRP A 137 2.90 14.74 1.35
C TRP A 137 2.77 15.61 2.60
N LEU A 138 1.56 15.76 3.14
CA LEU A 138 1.30 16.49 4.38
C LEU A 138 2.01 15.84 5.59
N PHE A 139 1.87 14.52 5.76
CA PHE A 139 2.56 13.85 6.86
C PHE A 139 4.08 13.90 6.72
N ARG A 140 4.58 13.78 5.48
CA ARG A 140 6.01 13.90 5.20
C ARG A 140 6.55 15.29 5.55
N THR A 141 5.83 16.35 5.17
CA THR A 141 6.24 17.73 5.49
C THR A 141 6.13 18.04 6.98
N LEU A 142 5.09 17.56 7.67
CA LEU A 142 4.96 17.70 9.12
C LEU A 142 6.11 17.03 9.88
N LEU A 143 6.53 15.83 9.47
CA LEU A 143 7.70 15.18 10.07
C LEU A 143 8.99 15.97 9.87
N ILE A 144 9.20 16.51 8.66
CA ILE A 144 10.38 17.35 8.36
C ILE A 144 10.38 18.66 9.15
N LEU A 145 9.21 19.19 9.54
CA LEU A 145 9.10 20.40 10.34
C LEU A 145 9.31 20.14 11.85
N LEU A 146 9.01 18.94 12.31
CA LEU A 146 9.10 18.54 13.72
C LEU A 146 10.52 18.12 14.15
N PHE A 147 11.39 17.78 13.20
CA PHE A 147 12.75 17.26 13.41
C PHE A 147 13.76 17.99 12.53
#